data_AF-X0UFK9-F1
#
_entry.id   AF-X0UFK9-F1
#
_cell.length_a   1.000
_cell.length_b   1.000
_cell.length_c   1.000
_cell.angle_alpha   90.00
_cell.angle_beta   90.00
_cell.angle_gamma   90.00
#
_symmetry.space_group_name_H-M   'P 1'
#
loop_
_entity.id
_entity.type
_entity.pdbx_description
1 polymer ?
#
loop_
_entity_poly.entity_id
_entity_poly.type
_entity_poly.pdbx_seq_one_letter_code
_entity_poly.pdbx_strand_id
1 'polypeptide(L)'
;TYRHTPELLERVSVHSSEPGECQRYWIQVHVPNDAKPGLYQATVSVWDDGFEKAIEIPISLRVLAFKLHQDPAKHYSAYYYVRNRTQYADKPESFVRKAAANEYRAMVAYGLNMTPTLYLGCDDGKTISLPYPDELDRMLKAGLTGPVPVTAGNVISRFYRDTTPGGERGSHWNISKLPPPEFYERITAAFKAFEIERKAKGWPEFICCPIDEVAAARKEFGAKVYAAVKA
;
A
#
# COMPACT_ATOMS: atom_id res chain seq x y z
N THR A 1 17.35 -25.96 -8.45
CA THR A 1 16.24 -26.46 -9.30
C THR A 1 15.18 -25.38 -9.35
N TYR A 2 14.76 -24.96 -10.55
CA TYR A 2 13.68 -23.97 -10.69
C TYR A 2 12.32 -24.69 -10.75
N ARG A 3 11.25 -24.03 -10.27
CA ARG A 3 9.88 -24.54 -10.34
C ARG A 3 8.97 -23.51 -10.99
N HIS A 4 8.03 -23.96 -11.82
CA HIS A 4 6.96 -23.11 -12.34
C HIS A 4 5.87 -23.00 -11.26
N THR A 5 5.55 -21.78 -10.85
CA THR A 5 4.52 -21.50 -9.84
C THR A 5 3.48 -20.56 -10.42
N PRO A 6 2.18 -20.93 -10.44
CA PRO A 6 1.14 -20.01 -10.87
C PRO A 6 0.93 -18.95 -9.78
N GLU A 7 1.41 -17.73 -10.03
CA GLU A 7 1.37 -16.62 -9.07
C GLU A 7 0.36 -15.53 -9.47
N LEU A 8 0.14 -15.34 -10.77
CA LEU A 8 -0.74 -14.29 -11.29
C LEU A 8 -2.16 -14.83 -11.51
N LEU A 9 -3.15 -14.07 -11.03
CA LEU A 9 -4.56 -14.29 -11.36
C LEU A 9 -4.96 -13.37 -12.51
N GLU A 10 -4.72 -13.85 -13.74
CA GLU A 10 -5.06 -13.12 -14.95
C GLU A 10 -6.51 -13.34 -15.35
N ARG A 11 -7.18 -12.26 -15.79
CA ARG A 11 -8.52 -12.39 -16.36
C ARG A 11 -8.40 -12.87 -17.81
N VAL A 12 -8.63 -14.16 -18.01
CA VAL A 12 -8.60 -14.81 -19.33
C VAL A 12 -9.91 -15.53 -19.61
N SER A 13 -10.33 -15.51 -20.88
CA SER A 13 -11.44 -16.33 -21.40
C SER A 13 -10.98 -17.37 -22.42
N VAL A 14 -9.76 -17.20 -22.95
CA VAL A 14 -9.10 -18.12 -23.88
C VAL A 14 -7.62 -18.17 -23.47
N HIS A 15 -7.03 -19.35 -23.52
CA HIS A 15 -5.62 -19.58 -23.23
C HIS A 15 -5.11 -20.73 -24.10
N SER A 16 -3.82 -20.71 -24.42
CA SER A 16 -3.13 -21.78 -25.15
C SER A 16 -2.01 -22.31 -24.28
N SER A 17 -1.88 -23.64 -24.16
CA SER A 17 -0.84 -24.30 -23.38
C SER A 17 -0.09 -25.31 -24.25
N GLU A 18 1.18 -25.55 -23.92
CA GLU A 18 1.97 -26.55 -24.64
C GLU A 18 1.58 -27.98 -24.24
N PRO A 19 1.82 -28.98 -25.10
CA PRO A 19 1.58 -30.38 -24.76
C PRO A 19 2.33 -30.81 -23.49
N GLY A 20 1.61 -31.45 -22.57
CA GLY A 20 2.16 -31.93 -21.30
C GLY A 20 2.13 -30.92 -20.15
N GLU A 21 1.57 -29.73 -20.36
CA GLU A 21 1.37 -28.74 -19.29
C GLU A 21 0.02 -28.88 -18.60
N CYS A 22 -0.05 -28.44 -17.33
CA CYS A 22 -1.29 -28.36 -16.57
C CYS A 22 -1.71 -26.90 -16.42
N GLN A 23 -2.91 -26.56 -16.89
CA GLN A 23 -3.49 -25.24 -16.68
C GLN A 23 -4.38 -25.20 -15.44
N ARG A 24 -4.33 -24.09 -14.70
CA ARG A 24 -5.23 -23.81 -13.57
C ARG A 24 -6.06 -22.57 -13.86
N TYR A 25 -7.35 -22.64 -13.54
CA TYR A 25 -8.27 -21.53 -13.65
C TYR A 25 -8.80 -21.15 -12.27
N TRP A 26 -8.87 -19.85 -12.01
CA TRP A 26 -9.44 -19.30 -10.78
C TRP A 26 -10.76 -18.61 -11.09
N ILE A 27 -11.85 -19.05 -10.44
CA ILE A 27 -13.17 -18.48 -10.63
C ILE A 27 -13.51 -17.65 -9.39
N GLN A 28 -13.69 -16.34 -9.58
CA GLN A 28 -14.15 -15.44 -8.54
C GLN A 28 -15.65 -15.20 -8.69
N VAL A 29 -16.43 -15.48 -7.64
CA VAL A 29 -17.86 -15.16 -7.59
C VAL A 29 -18.09 -14.00 -6.64
N HIS A 30 -18.71 -12.93 -7.14
CA HIS A 30 -19.13 -11.79 -6.35
C HIS A 30 -20.63 -11.89 -6.03
N VAL A 31 -20.98 -11.99 -4.76
CA VAL A 31 -22.39 -11.97 -4.30
C VAL A 31 -22.78 -10.52 -4.06
N PRO A 32 -23.70 -9.94 -4.86
CA PRO A 32 -24.10 -8.54 -4.68
C PRO A 32 -24.90 -8.34 -3.38
N ASN A 33 -24.91 -7.11 -2.86
CA ASN A 33 -25.53 -6.78 -1.56
C ASN A 33 -27.05 -7.04 -1.48
N ASP A 34 -27.71 -7.15 -2.64
CA ASP A 34 -29.14 -7.40 -2.81
C ASP A 34 -29.44 -8.85 -3.24
N ALA A 35 -28.44 -9.74 -3.29
CA ALA A 35 -28.65 -11.16 -3.57
C ALA A 35 -29.64 -11.77 -2.57
N LYS A 36 -30.64 -12.49 -3.09
CA LYS A 36 -31.61 -13.18 -2.25
C LYS A 36 -30.95 -14.42 -1.62
N PRO A 37 -31.24 -14.75 -0.35
CA PRO A 37 -30.79 -16.00 0.22
C PRO A 37 -31.35 -17.19 -0.57
N GLY A 38 -30.54 -18.23 -0.75
CA GLY A 38 -30.95 -19.41 -1.52
C GLY A 38 -29.80 -20.22 -2.09
N LEU A 39 -30.14 -21.31 -2.77
CA LEU A 39 -29.21 -22.12 -3.54
C LEU A 39 -29.21 -21.65 -5.00
N TYR A 40 -28.08 -21.14 -5.46
CA TYR A 40 -27.81 -20.78 -6.85
C TYR A 40 -27.08 -21.92 -7.53
N GLN A 41 -27.45 -22.22 -8.77
CA GLN A 41 -26.83 -23.26 -9.59
C GLN A 41 -26.42 -22.65 -10.92
N ALA A 42 -25.25 -23.06 -11.41
CA ALA A 42 -24.74 -22.66 -12.71
C ALA A 42 -23.85 -23.78 -13.25
N THR A 43 -23.43 -23.64 -14.51
CA THR A 43 -22.49 -24.55 -15.16
C THR A 43 -21.34 -23.73 -15.73
N VAL A 44 -20.12 -24.22 -15.54
CA VAL A 44 -18.91 -23.68 -16.17
C VAL A 44 -18.53 -24.63 -17.30
N SER A 45 -18.49 -24.10 -18.52
CA SER A 45 -18.14 -24.88 -19.71
C SER A 45 -16.68 -24.61 -20.09
N VAL A 46 -15.91 -25.68 -20.30
CA VAL A 46 -14.53 -25.62 -20.79
C VAL A 46 -14.49 -26.33 -22.13
N TRP A 47 -14.08 -25.62 -23.19
CA TRP A 47 -13.98 -26.17 -24.54
C TRP A 47 -12.60 -25.88 -25.14
N ASP A 48 -12.25 -26.67 -26.15
CA ASP A 48 -11.03 -26.56 -26.92
C ASP A 48 -11.38 -26.80 -28.40
N ASP A 49 -10.78 -26.02 -29.31
CA ASP A 49 -11.11 -26.05 -30.75
C ASP A 49 -10.87 -27.43 -31.40
N GLY A 50 -10.02 -28.27 -30.81
CA GLY A 50 -9.77 -29.64 -31.25
C GLY A 50 -10.81 -30.67 -30.83
N PHE A 51 -11.84 -30.27 -30.07
CA PHE A 51 -12.84 -31.18 -29.50
C PHE A 51 -14.27 -30.73 -29.84
N GLU A 52 -15.11 -31.72 -30.17
CA GLU A 52 -16.52 -31.45 -30.53
C GLU A 52 -17.43 -31.12 -29.33
N LYS A 53 -16.97 -31.38 -28.11
CA LYS A 53 -17.78 -31.24 -26.89
C LYS A 53 -17.01 -30.51 -25.80
N ALA A 54 -17.70 -29.57 -25.15
CA ALA A 54 -17.24 -28.94 -23.93
C ALA A 54 -17.35 -29.91 -22.75
N ILE A 55 -16.46 -29.74 -21.77
CA ILE A 55 -16.64 -30.28 -20.42
C ILE A 55 -17.55 -29.31 -19.66
N GLU A 56 -18.64 -29.84 -19.10
CA GLU A 56 -19.60 -29.08 -18.31
C GLU A 56 -19.38 -29.37 -16.82
N ILE A 57 -19.02 -28.33 -16.06
CA ILE A 57 -18.72 -28.42 -14.63
C ILE A 57 -19.86 -27.75 -13.85
N PRO A 58 -20.76 -28.52 -13.21
CA PRO A 58 -21.85 -27.94 -12.43
C PRO A 58 -21.30 -27.31 -11.14
N ILE A 59 -21.72 -26.09 -10.85
CA ILE A 59 -21.39 -25.37 -9.63
C ILE A 59 -22.65 -25.02 -8.85
N SER A 60 -22.57 -25.08 -7.53
CA SER A 60 -23.65 -24.72 -6.62
C SER A 60 -23.13 -23.77 -5.55
N LEU A 61 -23.80 -22.64 -5.36
CA LEU A 61 -23.46 -21.61 -4.39
C LEU A 61 -24.65 -21.35 -3.48
N ARG A 62 -24.47 -21.51 -2.17
CA ARG A 62 -25.50 -21.15 -1.18
C ARG A 62 -25.25 -19.74 -0.65
N VAL A 63 -26.18 -18.83 -0.94
CA VAL A 63 -26.23 -17.49 -0.35
C VAL A 63 -27.02 -17.57 0.96
N LEU A 64 -26.38 -17.19 2.06
CA LEU A 64 -26.96 -17.23 3.40
C LEU A 64 -27.72 -15.94 3.70
N ALA A 65 -28.69 -16.00 4.62
CA ALA A 65 -29.54 -14.87 5.00
C ALA A 65 -28.86 -13.91 5.99
N PHE A 66 -27.61 -13.54 5.73
CA PHE A 66 -26.91 -12.49 6.47
C PHE A 66 -26.04 -11.67 5.52
N LYS A 67 -25.75 -10.43 5.93
CA LYS A 67 -24.85 -9.54 5.20
C LYS A 67 -23.47 -9.57 5.85
N LEU A 68 -22.43 -9.70 5.04
CA LEU A 68 -21.07 -9.51 5.52
C LEU A 68 -20.82 -8.01 5.65
N HIS A 69 -20.66 -7.54 6.89
CA HIS A 69 -20.34 -6.15 7.17
C HIS A 69 -18.83 -5.97 7.29
N GLN A 70 -18.35 -4.78 6.93
CA GLN A 70 -17.03 -4.34 7.37
C GLN A 70 -17.06 -4.10 8.88
N ASP A 71 -15.98 -4.46 9.55
CA ASP A 71 -15.77 -4.11 10.96
C ASP A 71 -15.43 -2.60 11.04
N PRO A 72 -16.31 -1.75 11.59
CA PRO A 72 -16.08 -0.30 11.60
C PRO A 72 -14.91 0.11 12.50
N ALA A 73 -14.43 -0.77 13.38
CA ALA A 73 -13.25 -0.53 14.22
C ALA A 73 -11.92 -0.87 13.51
N LYS A 74 -11.97 -1.46 12.30
CA LYS A 74 -10.78 -1.87 11.57
C LYS A 74 -10.61 -1.07 10.28
N HIS A 75 -9.39 -0.59 10.09
CA HIS A 75 -8.93 0.01 8.85
C HIS A 75 -7.92 -0.91 8.18
N TYR A 76 -8.05 -1.06 6.87
CA TYR A 76 -7.21 -1.92 6.05
C TYR A 76 -6.45 -1.06 5.06
N SER A 77 -5.14 -1.26 5.04
CA SER A 77 -4.19 -0.58 4.18
C SER A 77 -3.10 -1.58 3.75
N ALA A 78 -2.21 -1.15 2.86
CA ALA A 78 -1.10 -1.93 2.38
C ALA A 78 0.18 -1.10 2.31
N TYR A 79 1.33 -1.76 2.44
CA TYR A 79 2.58 -1.17 2.00
C TYR A 79 2.56 -1.02 0.48
N TYR A 80 2.87 0.19 0.01
CA TYR A 80 2.82 0.52 -1.40
C TYR A 80 3.88 1.56 -1.71
N TYR A 81 4.52 1.40 -2.86
CA TYR A 81 5.48 2.37 -3.37
C TYR A 81 4.83 3.16 -4.48
N VAL A 82 4.38 4.36 -4.14
CA VAL A 82 3.81 5.31 -5.11
C VAL A 82 4.81 5.50 -6.24
N ARG A 83 4.37 5.21 -7.47
CA ARG A 83 5.17 5.37 -8.69
C ARG A 83 6.50 4.60 -8.61
N ASN A 84 6.41 3.33 -8.22
CA ASN A 84 7.55 2.44 -8.08
C ASN A 84 8.46 2.48 -9.32
N ARG A 85 9.69 2.98 -9.14
CA ARG A 85 10.65 3.20 -10.23
C ARG A 85 11.14 1.92 -10.90
N THR A 86 11.16 0.81 -10.16
CA THR A 86 11.56 -0.50 -10.68
C THR A 86 10.43 -1.12 -11.49
N GLN A 87 9.21 -1.12 -10.95
CA GLN A 87 8.03 -1.67 -11.62
C GLN A 87 7.70 -0.92 -12.91
N TYR A 88 7.88 0.40 -12.91
CA TYR A 88 7.54 1.27 -14.04
C TYR A 88 8.76 1.81 -14.80
N ALA A 89 9.90 1.14 -14.69
CA ALA A 89 11.08 1.49 -15.47
C ALA A 89 10.73 1.61 -16.97
N ASP A 90 11.19 2.70 -17.60
CA ASP A 90 11.00 3.03 -19.01
C ASP A 90 9.54 3.17 -19.48
N LYS A 91 8.56 3.22 -18.57
CA LYS A 91 7.16 3.45 -18.92
C LYS A 91 6.87 4.95 -19.02
N PRO A 92 6.07 5.39 -20.00
CA PRO A 92 5.68 6.79 -20.11
C PRO A 92 4.78 7.19 -18.95
N GLU A 93 4.81 8.46 -18.58
CA GLU A 93 4.02 9.03 -17.48
C GLU A 93 2.51 8.71 -17.57
N SER A 94 1.96 8.73 -18.78
CA SER A 94 0.56 8.40 -19.02
C SER A 94 0.22 6.95 -18.64
N PHE A 95 1.14 6.01 -18.89
CA PHE A 95 1.01 4.62 -18.47
C PHE A 95 1.04 4.51 -16.96
N VAL A 96 2.02 5.14 -16.30
CA VAL A 96 2.18 5.11 -14.83
C VAL A 96 0.92 5.62 -14.14
N ARG A 97 0.38 6.76 -14.60
CA ARG A 97 -0.86 7.32 -14.06
C ARG A 97 -2.07 6.40 -14.23
N LYS A 98 -2.17 5.74 -15.39
CA LYS A 98 -3.25 4.77 -15.65
C LYS A 98 -3.11 3.54 -14.76
N ALA A 99 -1.89 3.03 -14.60
CA ALA A 99 -1.57 1.90 -13.73
C ALA A 99 -1.91 2.21 -12.26
N ALA A 100 -1.42 3.33 -11.72
CA ALA A 100 -1.71 3.77 -10.36
C ALA A 100 -3.22 3.93 -10.12
N ALA A 101 -3.95 4.55 -11.05
CA ALA A 101 -5.40 4.67 -10.95
C ALA A 101 -6.12 3.31 -10.95
N ASN A 102 -5.62 2.32 -11.69
CA ASN A 102 -6.16 0.96 -11.66
C ASN A 102 -5.87 0.30 -10.30
N GLU A 103 -4.65 0.47 -9.78
CA GLU A 103 -4.25 -0.07 -8.48
C GLU A 103 -5.10 0.51 -7.34
N TYR A 104 -5.37 1.81 -7.31
CA TYR A 104 -6.24 2.41 -6.27
C TYR A 104 -7.68 1.87 -6.34
N ARG A 105 -8.23 1.69 -7.54
CA ARG A 105 -9.55 1.06 -7.70
C ARG A 105 -9.53 -0.40 -7.25
N ALA A 106 -8.45 -1.12 -7.54
CA ALA A 106 -8.28 -2.50 -7.08
C ALA A 106 -8.19 -2.57 -5.55
N MET A 107 -7.43 -1.69 -4.91
CA MET A 107 -7.32 -1.59 -3.44
C MET A 107 -8.71 -1.47 -2.80
N VAL A 108 -9.53 -0.54 -3.29
CA VAL A 108 -10.92 -0.37 -2.81
C VAL A 108 -11.77 -1.61 -3.08
N ALA A 109 -11.68 -2.19 -4.28
CA ALA A 109 -12.43 -3.40 -4.64
C ALA A 109 -12.04 -4.61 -3.77
N TYR A 110 -10.79 -4.69 -3.32
CA TYR A 110 -10.30 -5.71 -2.39
C TYR A 110 -10.56 -5.40 -0.92
N GLY A 111 -11.27 -4.30 -0.61
CA GLY A 111 -11.71 -3.96 0.74
C GLY A 111 -10.71 -3.12 1.54
N LEU A 112 -9.65 -2.60 0.92
CA LEU A 112 -8.85 -1.56 1.57
C LEU A 112 -9.67 -0.27 1.64
N ASN A 113 -9.74 0.32 2.82
CA ASN A 113 -10.56 1.50 3.10
C ASN A 113 -9.73 2.73 3.52
N MET A 114 -8.42 2.56 3.65
CA MET A 114 -7.46 3.59 4.03
C MET A 114 -6.34 3.68 2.99
N THR A 115 -5.74 4.87 2.84
CA THR A 115 -4.61 5.05 1.92
C THR A 115 -3.45 4.13 2.31
N PRO A 116 -2.63 3.69 1.35
CA PRO A 116 -1.37 3.03 1.68
C PRO A 116 -0.43 3.95 2.47
N THR A 117 0.59 3.36 3.09
CA THR A 117 1.66 4.13 3.76
C THR A 117 2.40 5.01 2.75
N LEU A 118 2.38 6.32 2.95
CA LEU A 118 3.12 7.29 2.13
C LEU A 118 4.47 7.64 2.78
N TYR A 119 5.46 7.97 1.95
CA TYR A 119 6.82 8.29 2.41
C TYR A 119 7.03 9.79 2.35
N LEU A 120 7.36 10.40 3.49
CA LEU A 120 7.72 11.80 3.56
C LEU A 120 9.16 12.02 3.07
N GLY A 121 9.37 13.14 2.38
CA GLY A 121 10.64 13.60 1.83
C GLY A 121 11.21 14.78 2.61
N CYS A 122 12.50 15.06 2.38
CA CYS A 122 13.20 16.22 2.91
C CYS A 122 14.43 16.52 2.05
N ASP A 123 14.21 17.13 0.90
CA ASP A 123 15.25 17.30 -0.13
C ASP A 123 16.27 18.38 0.27
N ASP A 124 15.80 19.50 0.79
CA ASP A 124 16.58 20.65 1.25
C ASP A 124 17.23 20.44 2.64
N GLY A 125 16.95 19.30 3.26
CA GLY A 125 17.36 19.00 4.63
C GLY A 125 16.61 19.78 5.71
N LYS A 126 15.61 20.61 5.40
CA LYS A 126 14.90 21.45 6.37
C LYS A 126 13.40 21.22 6.37
N THR A 127 12.81 21.09 5.20
CA THR A 127 11.36 21.09 4.98
C THR A 127 10.88 19.69 4.69
N ILE A 128 9.86 19.25 5.42
CA ILE A 128 9.18 18.00 5.13
C ILE A 128 8.28 18.22 3.91
N SER A 129 8.31 17.28 2.97
CA SER A 129 7.44 17.28 1.80
C SER A 129 6.72 15.94 1.63
N LEU A 130 5.58 15.98 0.96
CA LEU A 130 4.95 14.80 0.37
C LEU A 130 5.34 14.77 -1.12
N PRO A 131 6.19 13.83 -1.61
CA PRO A 131 6.73 13.88 -2.96
C PRO A 131 5.71 13.82 -4.11
N TYR A 132 4.54 13.22 -3.88
CA TYR A 132 3.47 13.06 -4.88
C TYR A 132 2.11 13.46 -4.28
N PRO A 133 1.87 14.76 -4.05
CA PRO A 133 0.65 15.21 -3.39
C PRO A 133 -0.61 14.95 -4.23
N ASP A 134 -0.50 14.99 -5.56
CA ASP A 134 -1.62 14.71 -6.47
C ASP A 134 -2.03 13.24 -6.45
N GLU A 135 -1.13 12.33 -6.07
CA GLU A 135 -1.47 10.91 -5.88
C GLU A 135 -2.34 10.69 -4.64
N LEU A 136 -2.13 11.47 -3.57
CA LEU A 136 -3.04 11.45 -2.41
C LEU A 136 -4.46 11.86 -2.85
N ASP A 137 -4.61 12.93 -3.63
CA ASP A 137 -5.92 13.36 -4.12
C ASP A 137 -6.59 12.29 -4.99
N ARG A 138 -5.80 11.58 -5.83
CA ARG A 138 -6.29 10.45 -6.64
C ARG A 138 -6.74 9.27 -5.80
N MET A 139 -6.01 8.93 -4.74
CA MET A 139 -6.37 7.88 -3.78
C MET A 139 -7.69 8.21 -3.09
N LEU A 140 -7.83 9.44 -2.59
CA LEU A 140 -9.07 9.90 -1.94
C LEU A 140 -10.25 9.87 -2.91
N LYS A 141 -10.06 10.34 -4.15
CA LYS A 141 -11.09 10.28 -5.20
C LYS A 141 -11.47 8.85 -5.59
N ALA A 142 -10.55 7.89 -5.46
CA ALA A 142 -10.83 6.48 -5.72
C ALA A 142 -11.69 5.83 -4.62
N GLY A 143 -11.85 6.48 -3.45
CA GLY A 143 -12.67 6.00 -2.34
C GLY A 143 -11.86 5.51 -1.12
N LEU A 144 -10.54 5.71 -1.11
CA LEU A 144 -9.73 5.51 0.10
C LEU A 144 -9.98 6.68 1.06
N THR A 145 -10.16 6.41 2.35
CA THR A 145 -10.59 7.41 3.33
C THR A 145 -9.85 7.28 4.66
N GLY A 146 -10.20 8.12 5.63
CA GLY A 146 -9.61 8.09 6.97
C GLY A 146 -8.25 8.78 7.06
N PRO A 147 -7.54 8.59 8.17
CA PRO A 147 -6.20 9.13 8.34
C PRO A 147 -5.21 8.52 7.34
N VAL A 148 -4.22 9.29 6.93
CA VAL A 148 -3.18 8.86 6.00
C VAL A 148 -1.98 8.34 6.80
N PRO A 149 -1.66 7.04 6.76
CA PRO A 149 -0.42 6.54 7.33
C PRO A 149 0.78 7.12 6.56
N VAL A 150 1.73 7.69 7.29
CA VAL A 150 2.97 8.22 6.72
C VAL A 150 4.19 7.71 7.47
N THR A 151 5.28 7.48 6.75
CA THR A 151 6.59 7.25 7.35
C THR A 151 7.55 8.39 7.05
N ALA A 152 8.36 8.75 8.05
CA ALA A 152 9.33 9.83 7.94
C ALA A 152 10.78 9.35 7.99
N GLY A 153 11.03 8.04 7.79
CA GLY A 153 12.37 7.47 7.94
C GLY A 153 13.45 8.19 7.12
N ASN A 154 13.11 8.67 5.91
CA ASN A 154 14.00 9.47 5.06
C ASN A 154 14.30 10.85 5.66
N VAL A 155 13.28 11.52 6.21
CA VAL A 155 13.40 12.82 6.90
C VAL A 155 14.30 12.68 8.12
N ILE A 156 14.01 11.70 8.99
CA ILE A 156 14.79 11.50 10.22
C ILE A 156 16.23 11.13 9.85
N SER A 157 16.45 10.31 8.81
CA SER A 157 17.79 9.92 8.36
C SER A 157 18.56 11.13 7.83
N ARG A 158 17.88 12.03 7.11
CA ARG A 158 18.46 13.29 6.63
C ARG A 158 18.90 14.16 7.79
N PHE A 159 18.01 14.42 8.75
CA PHE A 159 18.34 15.26 9.91
C PHE A 159 19.45 14.66 10.76
N TYR A 160 19.46 13.34 10.96
CA TYR A 160 20.50 12.67 11.75
C TYR A 160 21.87 12.85 11.11
N ARG A 161 21.97 12.63 9.79
CA ARG A 161 23.21 12.86 9.05
C ARG A 161 23.69 14.31 9.14
N ASP A 162 22.77 15.26 9.00
CA ASP A 162 23.11 16.69 8.96
C ASP A 162 23.53 17.24 10.34
N THR A 163 23.03 16.66 11.44
CA THR A 163 23.25 17.15 12.82
C THR A 163 24.18 16.28 13.65
N THR A 164 24.53 15.09 13.18
CA THR A 164 25.40 14.15 13.90
C THR A 164 26.62 13.78 13.06
N PRO A 165 27.58 14.70 12.84
CA PRO A 165 28.82 14.40 12.14
C PRO A 165 29.56 13.22 12.77
N GLY A 166 30.01 12.30 11.92
CA GLY A 166 30.64 11.03 12.32
C GLY A 166 29.67 9.99 12.90
N GLY A 167 28.38 10.29 12.97
CA GLY A 167 27.35 9.33 13.33
C GLY A 167 26.93 8.49 12.14
N GLU A 168 26.83 7.18 12.33
CA GLU A 168 26.37 6.22 11.33
C GLU A 168 25.01 5.68 11.74
N ARG A 169 24.15 5.41 10.75
CA ARG A 169 22.84 4.75 10.94
C ARG A 169 22.92 3.36 10.34
N GLY A 170 23.05 2.34 11.18
CA GLY A 170 22.97 0.93 10.76
C GLY A 170 21.54 0.46 10.51
N SER A 171 21.39 -0.85 10.26
CA SER A 171 20.07 -1.50 10.19
C SER A 171 19.27 -1.25 11.47
N HIS A 172 17.94 -1.22 11.36
CA HIS A 172 17.04 -1.10 12.51
C HIS A 172 17.36 0.10 13.41
N TRP A 173 17.75 1.25 12.83
CA TRP A 173 18.16 2.45 13.59
C TRP A 173 19.22 2.20 14.67
N ASN A 174 20.11 1.22 14.44
CA ASN A 174 21.28 1.05 15.26
C ASN A 174 22.30 2.15 14.96
N ILE A 175 22.12 3.29 15.63
CA ILE A 175 22.99 4.46 15.48
C ILE A 175 24.31 4.27 16.24
N SER A 176 25.42 4.74 15.67
CA SER A 176 26.73 4.68 16.34
C SER A 176 26.92 5.81 17.38
N LYS A 177 26.21 6.93 17.20
CA LYS A 177 26.32 8.13 18.03
C LYS A 177 24.94 8.69 18.35
N LEU A 178 24.74 9.16 19.58
CA LEU A 178 23.51 9.87 19.93
C LEU A 178 23.51 11.25 19.29
N PRO A 179 22.39 11.68 18.67
CA PRO A 179 22.31 13.01 18.09
C PRO A 179 22.21 14.09 19.19
N PRO A 180 22.68 15.31 18.89
CA PRO A 180 22.54 16.45 19.81
C PRO A 180 21.08 16.92 19.97
N PRO A 181 20.74 17.75 20.98
CA PRO A 181 19.38 18.27 21.17
C PRO A 181 18.78 18.95 19.94
N GLU A 182 19.59 19.70 19.20
CA GLU A 182 19.20 20.41 17.95
C GLU A 182 18.58 19.48 16.89
N PHE A 183 18.93 18.19 16.89
CA PHE A 183 18.30 17.19 16.01
C PHE A 183 16.81 17.04 16.31
N TYR A 184 16.45 16.93 17.58
CA TYR A 184 15.05 16.76 18.00
C TYR A 184 14.28 18.07 17.84
N GLU A 185 14.90 19.22 18.13
CA GLU A 185 14.30 20.54 17.89
C GLU A 185 13.97 20.75 16.41
N ARG A 186 14.87 20.33 15.51
CA ARG A 186 14.65 20.37 14.06
C ARG A 186 13.51 19.47 13.62
N ILE A 187 13.39 18.26 14.19
CA ILE A 187 12.23 17.38 13.95
C ILE A 187 10.94 18.09 14.34
N THR A 188 10.85 18.59 15.58
CA THR A 188 9.65 19.28 16.09
C THR A 188 9.27 20.47 15.21
N ALA A 189 10.24 21.32 14.86
CA ALA A 189 9.98 22.50 14.03
C ALA A 189 9.47 22.12 12.64
N ALA A 190 10.08 21.11 12.00
CA ALA A 190 9.70 20.68 10.66
C ALA A 190 8.30 20.03 10.64
N PHE A 191 7.96 19.20 11.63
CA PHE A 191 6.63 18.60 11.74
C PHE A 191 5.54 19.63 12.04
N LYS A 192 5.82 20.66 12.87
CA LYS A 192 4.88 21.77 13.09
C LYS A 192 4.61 22.55 11.80
N ALA A 193 5.65 22.87 11.04
CA ALA A 193 5.49 23.55 9.76
C ALA A 193 4.68 22.69 8.77
N PHE A 194 4.98 21.39 8.70
CA PHE A 194 4.28 20.46 7.82
C PHE A 194 2.81 20.27 8.22
N GLU A 195 2.49 20.27 9.50
CA GLU A 195 1.10 20.20 9.99
C GLU A 195 0.29 21.45 9.59
N ILE A 196 0.92 22.63 9.62
CA ILE A 196 0.30 23.87 9.13
C ILE A 196 0.01 23.75 7.62
N GLU A 197 0.98 23.25 6.84
CA GLU A 197 0.81 23.03 5.40
C GLU A 197 -0.30 22.01 5.11
N ARG A 198 -0.32 20.87 5.82
CA ARG A 198 -1.34 19.83 5.69
C ARG A 198 -2.75 20.40 5.89
N LYS A 199 -2.94 21.19 6.96
CA LYS A 199 -4.22 21.87 7.22
C LYS A 199 -4.57 22.87 6.14
N ALA A 200 -3.62 23.69 5.70
CA ALA A 200 -3.85 24.69 4.64
C ALA A 200 -4.25 24.04 3.31
N LYS A 201 -3.73 22.84 3.01
CA LYS A 201 -4.09 22.05 1.82
C LYS A 201 -5.36 21.22 1.98
N GLY A 202 -5.97 21.20 3.17
CA GLY A 202 -7.17 20.42 3.44
C GLY A 202 -6.94 18.91 3.38
N TRP A 203 -5.70 18.43 3.53
CA TRP A 203 -5.44 17.00 3.57
C TRP A 203 -6.02 16.36 4.83
N PRO A 204 -6.35 15.05 4.82
CA PRO A 204 -6.75 14.32 6.02
C PRO A 204 -5.66 14.35 7.10
N GLU A 205 -5.99 13.91 8.31
CA GLU A 205 -5.00 13.71 9.38
C GLU A 205 -3.92 12.71 8.92
N PHE A 206 -2.65 12.98 9.26
CA PHE A 206 -1.55 12.07 8.98
C PHE A 206 -1.15 11.33 10.27
N ILE A 207 -1.12 9.99 10.22
CA ILE A 207 -0.60 9.17 11.33
C ILE A 207 0.85 8.80 11.00
N CYS A 208 1.79 9.34 11.77
CA CYS A 208 3.21 9.20 11.46
C CYS A 208 3.89 8.07 12.24
N CYS A 209 4.56 7.18 11.51
CA CYS A 209 5.62 6.31 12.01
C CYS A 209 6.99 6.89 11.58
N PRO A 210 7.65 7.71 12.41
CA PRO A 210 8.80 8.48 11.97
C PRO A 210 10.05 7.65 11.71
N ILE A 211 10.19 6.53 12.40
CA ILE A 211 11.28 5.56 12.28
C ILE A 211 10.71 4.17 12.53
N ASP A 212 11.24 3.16 11.84
CA ASP A 212 10.78 1.77 11.94
C ASP A 212 11.87 0.87 12.54
N GLU A 213 11.47 -0.21 13.19
CA GLU A 213 12.34 -1.25 13.75
C GLU A 213 13.52 -0.68 14.56
N VAL A 214 13.28 0.10 15.61
CA VAL A 214 14.39 0.64 16.42
C VAL A 214 15.09 -0.47 17.21
N ALA A 215 16.41 -0.58 17.07
CA ALA A 215 17.24 -1.56 17.75
C ALA A 215 17.00 -1.47 19.27
N ALA A 216 16.91 -2.63 19.95
CA ALA A 216 16.59 -2.67 21.37
C ALA A 216 17.51 -1.80 22.24
N ALA A 217 18.80 -1.74 21.91
CA ALA A 217 19.79 -0.89 22.57
C ALA A 217 19.62 0.62 22.33
N ARG A 218 18.73 1.02 21.40
CA ARG A 218 18.46 2.42 21.00
C ARG A 218 17.02 2.86 21.29
N LYS A 219 16.32 2.17 22.19
CA LYS A 219 14.93 2.50 22.59
C LYS A 219 14.73 3.95 23.02
N GLU A 220 15.69 4.53 23.76
CA GLU A 220 15.57 5.91 24.27
C GLU A 220 15.70 6.95 23.15
N PHE A 221 16.60 6.70 22.19
CA PHE A 221 16.68 7.50 20.97
C PHE A 221 15.35 7.45 20.23
N GLY A 222 14.79 6.25 20.05
CA GLY A 222 13.51 6.08 19.37
C GLY A 222 12.39 6.84 20.08
N ALA A 223 12.24 6.67 21.39
CA ALA A 223 11.25 7.40 22.19
C ALA A 223 11.38 8.93 22.05
N LYS A 224 12.59 9.47 22.02
CA LYS A 224 12.82 10.91 21.82
C LYS A 224 12.44 11.38 20.42
N VAL A 225 12.65 10.56 19.38
CA VAL A 225 12.18 10.88 18.02
C VAL A 225 10.64 10.91 17.97
N TYR A 226 9.96 9.90 18.54
CA TYR A 226 8.50 9.90 18.60
C TYR A 226 7.94 11.08 19.40
N ALA A 227 8.59 11.45 20.51
CA ALA A 227 8.22 12.63 21.29
C ALA A 227 8.37 13.93 20.49
N ALA A 228 9.46 14.09 19.74
CA ALA A 228 9.69 15.27 18.89
C ALA A 228 8.65 15.42 17.77
N VAL A 229 8.17 14.31 17.21
CA VAL A 229 7.14 14.33 16.16
C VAL A 229 5.76 14.70 16.71
N LYS A 230 5.48 14.35 17.97
CA LYS A 230 4.20 14.62 18.64
C LYS A 230 4.08 16.07 19.17
N ALA A 231 5.20 16.74 19.42
CA ALA A 231 5.29 18.03 20.14
C ALA A 231 4.86 19.24 19.30
#